data_AF-A0A388PH62-F1
#
_entry.id   AF-A0A388PH62-F1
#
_cell.length_a   1.000
_cell.length_b   1.000
_cell.length_c   1.000
_cell.angle_alpha   90.00
_cell.angle_beta   90.00
_cell.angle_gamma   90.00
#
_symmetry.space_group_name_H-M   'P 1'
#
loop_
_entity.id
_entity.type
_entity.pdbx_description
1 polymer ?
#
loop_
_entity_poly.entity_id
_entity_poly.type
_entity_poly.pdbx_seq_one_letter_code
_entity_poly.pdbx_strand_id
1 'polypeptide(L)'
;MDTFSTLNAWLLVTAVFLPVLIGLILLAGRVLPRSGVSGLAFLGFVVPAAVVLWFLLPVSGPLDAILRLRVDGPWLFKLGLNGVSAPLFAMTAVVGLAAGLKAVIQEVEARTTYLGLILFMFGGTLAVFATDNIIGFYFFHEFALIPTFILTLFWGGEGRRSAAMQMAIYLTVGAMLSLAGILIAMEVAGLSWNDATFAALFQGLFAADAPLPVATGALTLFGLGTLASLFPSTPGLPRVTPPPRRRFRCSTRVRSRSSASTASS
;
A
#
# COMPACT_ATOMS: atom_id res chain seq x y z
N MET A 1 -29.33 11.49 -15.35
CA MET A 1 -28.14 12.15 -14.78
C MET A 1 -26.94 11.18 -14.72
N ASP A 2 -26.73 10.31 -15.72
CA ASP A 2 -26.30 8.93 -15.37
C ASP A 2 -25.01 8.43 -16.03
N THR A 3 -24.50 9.03 -17.10
CA THR A 3 -23.26 8.56 -17.75
C THR A 3 -21.99 9.09 -17.09
N PHE A 4 -22.03 10.31 -16.54
CA PHE A 4 -20.88 10.95 -15.93
C PHE A 4 -20.51 10.30 -14.57
N SER A 5 -21.52 10.05 -13.74
CA SER A 5 -21.35 9.37 -12.44
C SER A 5 -20.92 7.92 -12.61
N THR A 6 -21.50 7.19 -13.57
CA THR A 6 -21.12 5.81 -13.85
C THR A 6 -19.71 5.71 -14.40
N LEU A 7 -19.30 6.58 -15.33
CA LEU A 7 -17.92 6.60 -15.83
C LEU A 7 -16.90 6.82 -14.71
N ASN A 8 -17.12 7.80 -13.83
CA ASN A 8 -16.23 8.06 -12.70
C ASN A 8 -16.19 6.89 -11.70
N ALA A 9 -17.32 6.21 -11.48
CA ALA A 9 -17.38 5.00 -10.66
C ALA A 9 -16.50 3.88 -11.25
N TRP A 10 -16.60 3.63 -12.55
CA TRP A 10 -15.76 2.64 -13.24
C TRP A 10 -14.27 3.02 -13.21
N LEU A 11 -13.94 4.31 -13.33
CA LEU A 11 -12.57 4.80 -13.20
C LEU A 11 -12.00 4.54 -11.80
N LEU A 12 -12.78 4.80 -10.74
CA LEU A 12 -12.37 4.53 -9.36
C LEU A 12 -12.12 3.02 -9.15
N VAL A 13 -13.06 2.18 -9.58
CA VAL A 13 -12.93 0.71 -9.50
C VAL A 13 -11.68 0.25 -10.25
N THR A 14 -11.45 0.78 -11.44
CA THR A 14 -10.27 0.43 -12.25
C THR A 14 -8.98 0.88 -11.57
N ALA A 15 -8.92 2.08 -11.02
CA ALA A 15 -7.75 2.58 -10.30
C ALA A 15 -7.39 1.70 -9.10
N VAL A 16 -8.39 1.16 -8.39
CA VAL A 16 -8.16 0.29 -7.23
C VAL A 16 -7.78 -1.14 -7.66
N PHE A 17 -8.57 -1.78 -8.52
CA PHE A 17 -8.43 -3.20 -8.80
C PHE A 17 -7.41 -3.53 -9.89
N LEU A 18 -7.12 -2.62 -10.82
CA LEU A 18 -6.13 -2.87 -11.87
C LEU A 18 -4.73 -3.19 -11.32
N PRO A 19 -4.14 -2.41 -10.39
CA PRO A 19 -2.84 -2.76 -9.80
C PRO A 19 -2.88 -4.11 -9.07
N VAL A 20 -3.99 -4.44 -8.39
CA VAL A 20 -4.15 -5.76 -7.73
C VAL A 20 -4.15 -6.90 -8.76
N LEU A 21 -4.91 -6.75 -9.84
CA LEU A 21 -5.00 -7.75 -10.91
C LEU A 21 -3.65 -7.95 -11.61
N ILE A 22 -2.95 -6.86 -11.94
CA ILE A 22 -1.61 -6.92 -12.51
C ILE A 22 -0.65 -7.59 -11.53
N GLY A 23 -0.70 -7.20 -10.25
CA GLY A 23 0.11 -7.81 -9.20
C GLY A 23 -0.09 -9.32 -9.13
N LEU A 24 -1.35 -9.77 -9.13
CA LEU A 24 -1.71 -11.20 -9.13
C LEU A 24 -1.22 -11.92 -10.39
N ILE A 25 -1.36 -11.31 -11.57
CA ILE A 25 -0.86 -11.88 -12.83
C ILE A 25 0.66 -12.10 -12.79
N LEU A 26 1.40 -11.13 -12.22
CA LEU A 26 2.86 -11.23 -12.06
C LEU A 26 3.25 -12.28 -11.01
N LEU A 27 2.47 -12.41 -9.93
CA LEU A 27 2.68 -13.42 -8.88
C LEU A 27 2.33 -14.84 -9.33
N ALA A 28 1.36 -15.00 -10.23
CA ALA A 28 0.98 -16.29 -10.81
C ALA A 28 2.07 -16.93 -11.68
N GLY A 29 3.23 -16.28 -11.83
CA GLY A 29 4.43 -16.91 -12.40
C GLY A 29 4.38 -17.08 -13.92
N ARG A 30 3.53 -16.32 -14.63
CA ARG A 30 3.59 -16.32 -16.10
C ARG A 30 4.98 -15.86 -16.54
N VAL A 31 5.62 -16.65 -17.40
CA VAL A 31 6.95 -16.38 -17.95
C VAL A 31 6.83 -15.27 -19.00
N LEU A 32 6.74 -14.02 -18.53
CA LEU A 32 6.74 -12.85 -19.42
C LEU A 32 8.18 -12.43 -19.74
N PRO A 33 8.44 -11.94 -20.97
CA PRO A 33 9.71 -11.30 -21.29
C PRO A 33 9.91 -10.07 -20.39
N ARG A 34 11.16 -9.72 -20.13
CA ARG A 34 11.54 -8.65 -19.18
C ARG A 34 10.84 -7.31 -19.47
N SER A 35 10.68 -6.97 -20.75
CA SER A 35 9.97 -5.76 -21.19
C SER A 35 8.46 -5.82 -20.92
N GLY A 36 7.84 -7.00 -21.04
CA GLY A 36 6.42 -7.20 -20.76
C GLY A 36 6.09 -7.02 -19.28
N VAL A 37 6.94 -7.56 -18.40
CA VAL A 37 6.81 -7.37 -16.94
C VAL A 37 6.89 -5.88 -16.57
N SER A 38 7.86 -5.16 -17.14
CA SER A 38 8.02 -3.72 -16.89
C SER A 38 6.87 -2.89 -17.40
N GLY A 39 6.40 -3.16 -18.64
CA GLY A 39 5.28 -2.44 -19.21
C GLY A 39 4.01 -2.66 -18.40
N LEU A 40 3.72 -3.90 -18.02
CA LEU A 40 2.55 -4.23 -17.22
C LEU A 40 2.63 -3.59 -15.83
N ALA A 41 3.78 -3.68 -15.16
CA ALA A 41 3.98 -3.04 -13.87
C ALA A 41 3.82 -1.51 -13.95
N PHE A 42 4.39 -0.88 -14.98
CA PHE A 42 4.26 0.55 -15.20
C PHE A 42 2.80 0.98 -15.40
N LEU A 43 2.02 0.22 -16.18
CA LEU A 43 0.59 0.47 -16.35
C LEU A 43 -0.16 0.43 -15.01
N GLY A 44 0.17 -0.52 -14.13
CA GLY A 44 -0.43 -0.63 -12.81
C GLY A 44 -0.19 0.58 -11.90
N PHE A 45 0.93 1.29 -12.07
CA PHE A 45 1.22 2.52 -11.32
C PHE A 45 0.69 3.79 -12.00
N VAL A 46 0.72 3.84 -13.33
CA VAL A 46 0.32 5.03 -14.10
C VAL A 46 -1.19 5.20 -14.15
N VAL A 47 -1.96 4.12 -14.31
CA VAL A 47 -3.43 4.23 -14.44
C VAL A 47 -4.06 4.86 -13.20
N PRO A 48 -3.75 4.46 -11.95
CA PRO A 48 -4.32 5.13 -10.78
C PRO A 48 -3.94 6.61 -10.68
N ALA A 49 -2.70 6.96 -11.03
CA ALA A 49 -2.25 8.36 -11.08
C ALA A 49 -2.97 9.18 -12.17
N ALA A 50 -3.24 8.59 -13.34
CA ALA A 50 -4.00 9.21 -14.40
C ALA A 50 -5.47 9.43 -14.01
N VAL A 51 -6.07 8.48 -13.28
CA VAL A 51 -7.43 8.62 -12.73
C VAL A 51 -7.49 9.74 -11.69
N VAL A 52 -6.49 9.86 -10.83
CA VAL A 52 -6.40 10.99 -9.89
C VAL A 52 -6.25 12.31 -10.63
N LEU A 53 -5.41 12.38 -11.67
CA LEU A 53 -5.29 13.57 -12.49
C LEU A 53 -6.62 13.93 -13.17
N TRP A 54 -7.36 12.92 -13.66
CA TRP A 54 -8.70 13.12 -14.21
C TRP A 54 -9.64 13.78 -13.19
N PHE A 55 -9.71 13.29 -11.95
CA PHE A 55 -10.53 13.86 -10.88
C PHE A 55 -10.09 15.25 -10.41
N LEU A 56 -8.81 15.61 -10.55
CA LEU A 56 -8.31 16.93 -10.14
C LEU A 56 -8.46 18.00 -11.22
N LEU A 57 -8.64 17.60 -12.49
CA LEU A 57 -8.82 18.55 -13.58
C LEU A 57 -10.25 19.11 -13.58
N PRO A 58 -10.45 20.44 -13.74
CA PRO A 58 -11.77 21.07 -13.77
C PRO A 58 -12.71 20.55 -14.88
N VAL A 59 -12.15 19.84 -15.87
CA VAL A 59 -12.87 19.15 -16.94
C VAL A 59 -13.74 18.00 -16.41
N SER A 60 -13.41 17.45 -15.24
CA SER A 60 -14.19 16.41 -14.54
C SER A 60 -15.36 16.95 -13.71
N GLY A 61 -15.80 18.19 -13.95
CA GLY A 61 -16.97 18.76 -13.31
C GLY A 61 -16.73 19.27 -11.88
N PRO A 62 -17.81 19.59 -11.13
CA PRO A 62 -17.68 20.13 -9.79
C PRO A 62 -17.04 19.13 -8.83
N LEU A 63 -16.10 19.59 -7.99
CA LEU A 63 -15.47 18.79 -6.94
C LEU A 63 -16.53 18.07 -6.08
N ASP A 64 -17.66 18.72 -5.83
CA ASP A 64 -18.80 18.19 -5.08
C ASP A 64 -19.40 16.91 -5.69
N ALA A 65 -19.32 16.73 -7.01
CA ALA A 65 -19.79 15.51 -7.67
C ALA A 65 -18.84 14.33 -7.41
N ILE A 66 -17.54 14.59 -7.30
CA ILE A 66 -16.52 13.58 -6.99
C ILE A 66 -16.58 13.20 -5.52
N LEU A 67 -16.81 14.17 -4.63
CA LEU A 67 -16.99 13.95 -3.19
C LEU A 67 -18.30 13.23 -2.82
N ARG A 68 -19.20 13.05 -3.79
CA ARG A 68 -20.43 12.26 -3.68
C ARG A 68 -20.36 10.94 -4.46
N LEU A 69 -19.20 10.63 -5.04
CA LEU A 69 -19.02 9.40 -5.80
C LEU A 69 -19.15 8.21 -4.85
N ARG A 70 -20.13 7.35 -5.12
CA ARG A 70 -20.35 6.12 -4.39
C ARG A 70 -20.65 5.00 -5.36
N VAL A 71 -19.96 3.88 -5.15
CA VAL A 71 -20.17 2.62 -5.84
C VAL A 71 -20.81 1.69 -4.84
N ASP A 72 -22.09 1.41 -5.04
CA ASP A 72 -22.82 0.48 -4.18
C ASP A 72 -22.42 -0.95 -4.55
N GLY A 73 -21.88 -1.65 -3.57
CA GLY A 73 -21.52 -3.06 -3.64
C GLY A 73 -21.86 -3.77 -2.34
N PRO A 74 -21.77 -5.11 -2.31
CA PRO A 74 -21.93 -5.87 -1.07
C PRO A 74 -20.80 -5.49 -0.10
N TRP A 75 -21.13 -5.10 1.14
CA TRP A 75 -20.25 -4.79 2.29
C TRP A 75 -18.83 -4.28 1.95
N LEU A 76 -17.91 -5.20 1.60
CA LEU A 76 -16.51 -4.97 1.19
C LEU A 76 -16.32 -4.04 -0.01
N PHE A 77 -17.25 -4.02 -0.95
CA PHE A 77 -17.08 -3.36 -2.24
C PHE A 77 -17.78 -2.00 -2.33
N LYS A 78 -18.17 -1.43 -1.18
CA LYS A 78 -18.70 -0.07 -1.09
C LYS A 78 -17.55 0.93 -1.18
N LEU A 79 -17.23 1.33 -2.41
CA LEU A 79 -16.21 2.34 -2.68
C LEU A 79 -16.84 3.74 -2.74
N GLY A 80 -16.20 4.73 -2.15
CA GLY A 80 -16.60 6.11 -2.24
C GLY A 80 -15.45 7.06 -1.90
N LEU A 81 -15.47 8.23 -2.52
CA LEU A 81 -14.54 9.31 -2.21
C LEU A 81 -15.29 10.41 -1.47
N ASN A 82 -14.79 10.78 -0.30
CA ASN A 82 -15.27 11.89 0.52
C ASN A 82 -14.18 12.97 0.66
N GLY A 83 -14.47 14.05 1.39
CA GLY A 83 -13.55 15.19 1.54
C GLY A 83 -12.19 14.84 2.14
N VAL A 84 -12.09 13.74 2.90
CA VAL A 84 -10.85 13.26 3.52
C VAL A 84 -10.20 12.15 2.70
N SER A 85 -11.00 11.21 2.19
CA SER A 85 -10.54 10.09 1.37
C SER A 85 -9.96 10.52 0.03
N ALA A 86 -10.54 11.53 -0.63
CA ALA A 86 -10.07 12.01 -1.93
C ALA A 86 -8.60 12.48 -1.92
N PRO A 87 -8.17 13.40 -1.02
CA PRO A 87 -6.77 13.81 -0.96
C PRO A 87 -5.83 12.66 -0.55
N LEU A 88 -6.25 11.78 0.36
CA LEU A 88 -5.43 10.63 0.76
C LEU A 88 -5.22 9.65 -0.40
N PHE A 89 -6.29 9.33 -1.13
CA PHE A 89 -6.23 8.51 -2.34
C PHE A 89 -5.30 9.14 -3.39
N ALA A 90 -5.40 10.46 -3.59
CA ALA A 90 -4.54 11.19 -4.52
C ALA A 90 -3.06 11.12 -4.11
N MET A 91 -2.76 11.34 -2.82
CA MET A 91 -1.40 11.21 -2.31
C MET A 91 -0.85 9.80 -2.48
N THR A 92 -1.64 8.77 -2.18
CA THR A 92 -1.26 7.38 -2.37
C THR A 92 -0.93 7.10 -3.83
N ALA A 93 -1.75 7.58 -4.78
CA ALA A 93 -1.49 7.38 -6.21
C ALA A 93 -0.18 8.06 -6.67
N VAL A 94 0.10 9.28 -6.22
CA VAL A 94 1.32 10.02 -6.57
C VAL A 94 2.56 9.35 -5.97
N VAL A 95 2.53 8.99 -4.69
CA VAL A 95 3.63 8.29 -4.03
C VAL A 95 3.84 6.91 -4.64
N GLY A 96 2.76 6.19 -4.94
CA GLY A 96 2.78 4.90 -5.62
C GLY A 96 3.39 4.98 -7.00
N LEU A 97 3.10 6.03 -7.77
CA LEU A 97 3.73 6.26 -9.07
C LEU A 97 5.24 6.49 -8.95
N ALA A 98 5.67 7.33 -8.01
CA ALA A 98 7.09 7.59 -7.78
C ALA A 98 7.83 6.32 -7.31
N ALA A 99 7.24 5.58 -6.36
CA ALA A 99 7.77 4.31 -5.89
C ALA A 99 7.81 3.25 -7.00
N GLY A 100 6.77 3.18 -7.82
CA GLY A 100 6.65 2.29 -8.95
C GLY A 100 7.68 2.55 -10.04
N LEU A 101 7.92 3.82 -10.40
CA LEU A 101 8.96 4.19 -11.36
C LEU A 101 10.34 3.74 -10.88
N LYS A 102 10.64 3.98 -9.60
CA LYS A 102 11.88 3.51 -8.97
C LYS A 102 11.96 1.98 -8.96
N ALA A 103 10.87 1.29 -8.61
CA ALA A 103 10.82 -0.17 -8.56
C ALA A 103 11.00 -0.82 -9.94
N VAL A 104 10.47 -0.22 -11.00
CA VAL A 104 10.64 -0.70 -12.38
C VAL A 104 12.08 -0.54 -12.85
N ILE A 105 12.75 0.56 -12.49
CA ILE A 105 14.16 0.79 -12.90
C ILE A 105 15.12 -0.08 -12.08
N GLN A 106 14.80 -0.37 -10.83
CA GLN A 106 15.67 -1.13 -9.94
C GLN A 106 15.84 -2.58 -10.39
N GLU A 107 17.09 -3.06 -10.39
CA GLU A 107 17.39 -4.47 -10.58
C GLU A 107 17.32 -5.21 -9.25
N VAL A 108 16.43 -6.18 -9.18
CA VAL A 108 16.15 -6.96 -7.97
C VAL A 108 16.03 -8.44 -8.37
N GLU A 109 16.55 -9.32 -7.52
CA GLU A 109 16.33 -10.76 -7.65
C GLU A 109 14.84 -11.10 -7.58
N ALA A 110 14.38 -12.06 -8.39
CA ALA A 110 12.96 -12.38 -8.56
C ALA A 110 12.07 -11.15 -8.84
N ARG A 111 12.51 -10.30 -9.78
CA ARG A 111 11.86 -9.05 -10.18
C ARG A 111 10.35 -9.15 -10.43
N THR A 112 9.87 -10.23 -11.03
CA THR A 112 8.44 -10.45 -11.30
C THR A 112 7.64 -10.49 -10.01
N THR A 113 8.10 -11.27 -9.03
CA THR A 113 7.51 -11.40 -7.71
C THR A 113 7.60 -10.09 -6.93
N TYR A 114 8.75 -9.41 -6.98
CA TYR A 114 8.93 -8.12 -6.32
C TYR A 114 7.94 -7.06 -6.82
N LEU A 115 7.84 -6.88 -8.14
CA LEU A 115 6.89 -5.94 -8.74
C LEU A 115 5.44 -6.36 -8.49
N GLY A 116 5.15 -7.66 -8.54
CA GLY A 116 3.84 -8.21 -8.24
C GLY A 116 3.38 -7.89 -6.82
N LEU A 117 4.24 -8.09 -5.81
CA LEU A 117 3.96 -7.77 -4.42
C LEU A 117 3.75 -6.27 -4.19
N ILE A 118 4.58 -5.41 -4.79
CA ILE A 118 4.42 -3.95 -4.65
C ILE A 118 3.10 -3.48 -5.27
N LEU A 119 2.72 -3.99 -6.45
CA LEU A 119 1.45 -3.63 -7.09
C LEU A 119 0.25 -4.14 -6.31
N PHE A 120 0.34 -5.35 -5.77
CA PHE A 120 -0.69 -5.94 -4.91
C PHE A 120 -0.87 -5.10 -3.63
N MET A 121 0.23 -4.73 -2.97
CA MET A 121 0.24 -3.82 -1.82
C MET A 121 -0.34 -2.45 -2.18
N PHE A 122 0.09 -1.88 -3.30
CA PHE A 122 -0.34 -0.56 -3.76
C PHE A 122 -1.84 -0.51 -4.02
N GLY A 123 -2.39 -1.50 -4.72
CA GLY A 123 -3.84 -1.61 -4.93
C GLY A 123 -4.62 -1.78 -3.62
N GLY A 124 -4.08 -2.55 -2.66
CA GLY A 124 -4.63 -2.63 -1.31
C GLY A 124 -4.68 -1.26 -0.61
N THR A 125 -3.58 -0.51 -0.64
CA THR A 125 -3.52 0.83 -0.03
C THR A 125 -4.45 1.84 -0.72
N LEU A 126 -4.66 1.74 -2.03
CA LEU A 126 -5.67 2.54 -2.73
C LEU A 126 -7.08 2.18 -2.28
N ALA A 127 -7.37 0.89 -2.11
CA ALA A 127 -8.67 0.41 -1.64
C ALA A 127 -8.99 0.89 -0.22
N VAL A 128 -7.99 0.95 0.67
CA VAL A 128 -8.12 1.49 2.05
C VAL A 128 -8.68 2.91 2.07
N PHE A 129 -8.23 3.78 1.14
CA PHE A 129 -8.74 5.14 1.07
C PHE A 129 -10.00 5.28 0.21
N ALA A 130 -10.22 4.36 -0.72
CA ALA A 130 -11.40 4.36 -1.58
C ALA A 130 -12.63 3.71 -0.95
N THR A 131 -12.52 2.97 0.16
CA THR A 131 -13.67 2.33 0.82
C THR A 131 -14.40 3.28 1.76
N ASP A 132 -15.72 3.19 1.78
CA ASP A 132 -16.58 3.99 2.66
C ASP A 132 -17.17 3.18 3.84
N ASN A 133 -16.97 1.86 3.83
CA ASN A 133 -17.37 0.96 4.92
C ASN A 133 -16.18 0.65 5.85
N ILE A 134 -16.38 0.70 7.17
CA ILE A 134 -15.35 0.47 8.19
C ILE A 134 -14.80 -0.97 8.18
N ILE A 135 -15.64 -1.96 7.86
CA ILE A 135 -15.21 -3.36 7.73
C ILE A 135 -14.42 -3.53 6.44
N GLY A 136 -14.85 -2.88 5.36
CA GLY A 136 -14.07 -2.81 4.12
C GLY A 136 -12.69 -2.19 4.34
N PHE A 137 -12.64 -1.09 5.11
CA PHE A 137 -11.38 -0.44 5.51
C PHE A 137 -10.44 -1.39 6.23
N TYR A 138 -10.93 -2.08 7.27
CA TYR A 138 -10.12 -3.05 8.00
C TYR A 138 -9.62 -4.19 7.10
N PHE A 139 -10.50 -4.73 6.25
CA PHE A 139 -10.13 -5.80 5.33
C PHE A 139 -9.04 -5.37 4.34
N PHE A 140 -9.20 -4.22 3.68
CA PHE A 140 -8.20 -3.72 2.73
C PHE A 140 -6.89 -3.34 3.41
N HIS A 141 -6.96 -2.90 4.67
CA HIS A 141 -5.78 -2.64 5.48
C HIS A 141 -4.98 -3.93 5.72
N GLU A 142 -5.63 -4.99 6.22
CA GLU A 142 -4.99 -6.30 6.41
C GLU A 142 -4.50 -6.90 5.08
N PHE A 143 -5.27 -6.70 4.02
CA PHE A 143 -4.90 -7.12 2.67
C PHE A 143 -3.61 -6.47 2.17
N ALA A 144 -3.38 -5.19 2.48
CA ALA A 144 -2.13 -4.49 2.16
C ALA A 144 -0.96 -4.89 3.08
N LEU A 145 -1.22 -5.41 4.27
CA LEU A 145 -0.18 -5.88 5.19
C LEU A 145 0.48 -7.18 4.75
N ILE A 146 -0.28 -8.12 4.17
CA ILE A 146 0.23 -9.41 3.68
C ILE A 146 1.44 -9.24 2.73
N PRO A 147 1.35 -8.49 1.62
CA PRO A 147 2.49 -8.30 0.71
C PRO A 147 3.64 -7.51 1.37
N THR A 148 3.32 -6.59 2.29
CA THR A 148 4.33 -5.82 3.04
C THR A 148 5.20 -6.73 3.90
N PHE A 149 4.58 -7.70 4.59
CA PHE A 149 5.30 -8.70 5.37
C PHE A 149 6.22 -9.56 4.48
N ILE A 150 5.72 -10.04 3.34
CA ILE A 150 6.51 -10.86 2.40
C ILE A 150 7.69 -10.04 1.84
N LEU A 151 7.46 -8.80 1.44
CA LEU A 151 8.51 -7.90 0.95
C LEU A 151 9.61 -7.69 2.00
N THR A 152 9.22 -7.51 3.26
CA THR A 152 10.16 -7.33 4.38
C THR A 152 10.95 -8.60 4.67
N LEU A 153 10.32 -9.78 4.58
CA LEU A 153 10.97 -11.06 4.84
C LEU A 153 12.02 -11.41 3.76
N PHE A 154 11.71 -11.18 2.49
CA PHE A 154 12.59 -11.58 1.38
C PHE A 154 13.56 -10.49 0.95
N TRP A 155 13.13 -9.23 0.88
CA TRP A 155 13.94 -8.10 0.42
C TRP A 155 14.34 -7.12 1.53
N GLY A 156 14.12 -7.49 2.80
CA GLY A 156 14.65 -6.76 3.95
C GLY A 156 16.18 -6.86 4.11
N GLY A 157 16.74 -5.96 4.91
CA GLY A 157 18.19 -5.86 5.16
C GLY A 157 18.79 -6.97 6.03
N GLU A 158 19.89 -6.67 6.72
CA GLU A 158 20.49 -7.58 7.69
C GLU A 158 19.53 -7.84 8.86
N GLY A 159 19.44 -9.09 9.33
CA GLY A 159 18.48 -9.46 10.38
C GLY A 159 17.01 -9.47 9.96
N ARG A 160 16.71 -9.43 8.65
CA ARG A 160 15.32 -9.35 8.10
C ARG A 160 14.34 -10.34 8.71
N ARG A 161 14.76 -11.57 9.03
CA ARG A 161 13.86 -12.59 9.60
C ARG A 161 13.40 -12.23 11.01
N SER A 162 14.30 -11.71 11.84
CA SER A 162 13.97 -11.27 13.20
C SER A 162 13.09 -10.01 13.15
N ALA A 163 13.46 -9.03 12.31
CA ALA A 163 12.70 -7.81 12.13
C ALA A 163 11.29 -8.08 11.58
N ALA A 164 11.16 -8.94 10.56
CA ALA A 164 9.86 -9.31 10.00
C ALA A 164 8.98 -10.05 11.02
N MET A 165 9.55 -10.95 11.84
CA MET A 165 8.77 -11.65 12.87
C MET A 165 8.26 -10.71 13.96
N GLN A 166 9.10 -9.79 14.44
CA GLN A 166 8.69 -8.77 15.40
C GLN A 166 7.59 -7.89 14.82
N MET A 167 7.80 -7.38 13.60
CA MET A 167 6.80 -6.60 12.87
C MET A 167 5.47 -7.36 12.77
N ALA A 168 5.48 -8.63 12.38
CA ALA A 168 4.27 -9.44 12.28
C ALA A 168 3.53 -9.60 13.61
N ILE A 169 4.23 -9.81 14.72
CA ILE A 169 3.61 -9.90 16.05
C ILE A 169 2.94 -8.56 16.41
N TYR A 170 3.64 -7.44 16.25
CA TYR A 170 3.07 -6.13 16.56
C TYR A 170 1.88 -5.78 15.66
N LEU A 171 1.98 -6.09 14.36
CA LEU A 171 0.92 -5.86 13.39
C LEU A 171 -0.32 -6.70 13.70
N THR A 172 -0.15 -8.00 13.96
CA THR A 172 -1.28 -8.90 14.24
C THR A 172 -1.98 -8.56 15.56
N VAL A 173 -1.23 -8.18 16.60
CA VAL A 173 -1.81 -7.70 17.86
C VAL A 173 -2.56 -6.39 17.65
N GLY A 174 -1.97 -5.40 16.96
CA GLY A 174 -2.64 -4.14 16.62
C GLY A 174 -3.90 -4.36 15.77
N ALA A 175 -3.84 -5.26 14.79
CA ALA A 175 -4.96 -5.66 13.96
C ALA A 175 -6.09 -6.30 14.76
N MET A 176 -5.80 -7.23 15.68
CA MET A 176 -6.80 -7.85 16.54
C MET A 176 -7.47 -6.83 17.48
N LEU A 177 -6.68 -5.91 18.06
CA LEU A 177 -7.22 -4.83 18.89
C LEU A 177 -8.12 -3.91 18.07
N SER A 178 -7.66 -3.44 16.91
CA SER A 178 -8.46 -2.56 16.06
C SER A 178 -9.77 -3.21 15.61
N LEU A 179 -9.76 -4.51 15.28
CA LEU A 179 -10.97 -5.26 14.95
C LEU A 179 -11.93 -5.32 16.14
N ALA A 180 -11.45 -5.65 17.33
CA ALA A 180 -12.28 -5.69 18.53
C ALA A 180 -12.94 -4.33 18.80
N GLY A 181 -12.18 -3.23 18.64
CA GLY A 181 -12.72 -1.87 18.74
C GLY A 181 -13.81 -1.59 17.71
N ILE A 182 -13.58 -1.93 16.43
CA ILE A 182 -14.58 -1.73 15.36
C ILE A 182 -15.87 -2.51 15.64
N LEU A 183 -15.78 -3.77 16.07
CA LEU A 183 -16.95 -4.60 16.35
C LEU A 183 -17.80 -4.04 17.49
N ILE A 184 -17.16 -3.64 18.60
CA ILE A 184 -17.85 -3.00 19.73
C ILE A 184 -18.50 -1.69 19.27
N ALA A 185 -17.81 -0.90 18.43
CA ALA A 185 -18.33 0.37 17.95
C ALA A 185 -19.58 0.18 17.08
N MET A 186 -19.58 -0.85 16.23
CA MET A 186 -20.74 -1.20 15.41
C MET A 186 -21.93 -1.67 16.24
N GLU A 187 -21.69 -2.46 17.30
CA GLU A 187 -22.73 -2.91 18.20
C GLU A 187 -23.37 -1.74 18.96
N VAL A 188 -22.54 -0.82 19.49
CA VAL A 188 -23.02 0.41 20.16
C VAL A 188 -23.79 1.32 19.19
N ALA A 189 -23.34 1.42 17.94
CA ALA A 189 -24.02 2.20 16.90
C ALA A 189 -25.27 1.51 16.33
N GLY A 190 -25.53 0.24 16.67
CA GLY A 190 -26.66 -0.53 16.15
C GLY A 190 -26.58 -0.83 14.65
N LEU A 191 -25.37 -0.96 14.09
CA LEU A 191 -25.16 -1.08 12.64
C LEU A 191 -24.99 -2.52 12.17
N SER A 192 -25.60 -2.82 11.02
CA SER A 192 -25.34 -4.04 10.26
C SER A 192 -24.03 -3.93 9.46
N TRP A 193 -23.45 -5.07 9.08
CA TRP A 193 -22.25 -5.14 8.23
C TRP A 193 -22.35 -4.37 6.91
N ASN A 194 -23.54 -4.33 6.31
CA ASN A 194 -23.77 -3.61 5.06
C ASN A 194 -23.87 -2.10 5.28
N ASP A 195 -24.36 -1.66 6.42
CA ASP A 195 -24.65 -0.25 6.70
C ASP A 195 -23.57 0.43 7.55
N ALA A 196 -22.51 -0.31 7.87
CA ALA A 196 -21.34 0.12 8.65
C ALA A 196 -20.44 1.13 7.89
N THR A 197 -21.04 2.22 7.43
CA THR A 197 -20.36 3.33 6.78
C THR A 197 -19.74 4.23 7.84
N PHE A 198 -18.65 4.94 7.51
CA PHE A 198 -18.02 5.84 8.49
C PHE A 198 -19.02 6.86 9.04
N ALA A 199 -19.83 7.46 8.16
CA ALA A 199 -20.85 8.44 8.55
C ALA A 199 -21.90 7.85 9.51
N ALA A 200 -22.43 6.67 9.19
CA ALA A 200 -23.42 5.99 10.05
C ALA A 200 -22.82 5.59 11.39
N LEU A 201 -21.56 5.13 11.42
CA LEU A 201 -20.87 4.76 12.65
C LEU A 201 -20.69 5.97 13.57
N PHE A 202 -20.22 7.10 13.04
CA PHE A 202 -20.08 8.33 13.83
C PHE A 202 -21.43 8.80 14.36
N GLN A 203 -22.46 8.84 13.52
CA GLN A 203 -23.80 9.27 13.93
C GLN A 203 -24.38 8.36 15.02
N GLY A 204 -24.25 7.04 14.88
CA GLY A 204 -24.70 6.07 15.87
C GLY A 204 -23.94 6.19 17.19
N LEU A 205 -22.62 6.41 17.15
CA LEU A 205 -21.82 6.62 18.36
C LEU A 205 -22.18 7.92 19.10
N PHE A 206 -22.46 9.01 18.38
CA PHE A 206 -22.87 10.28 18.99
C PHE A 206 -24.30 10.23 19.55
N ALA A 207 -25.18 9.43 18.93
CA ALA A 207 -26.53 9.21 19.43
C ALA A 207 -26.57 8.26 20.64
N ALA A 208 -25.59 7.36 20.74
CA ALA A 208 -25.43 6.48 21.89
C ALA A 208 -24.87 7.27 23.08
N ASP A 209 -25.76 7.67 24.01
CA ASP A 209 -25.47 8.40 25.25
C ASP A 209 -24.73 7.54 26.31
N ALA A 210 -23.80 6.70 25.87
CA ALA A 210 -23.02 5.77 26.68
C ALA A 210 -21.58 6.29 26.88
N PRO A 211 -20.86 5.91 27.96
CA PRO A 211 -19.44 6.22 28.15
C PRO A 211 -18.50 5.32 27.32
N LEU A 212 -19.04 4.24 26.74
CA LEU A 212 -18.31 3.27 25.91
C LEU A 212 -17.69 3.82 24.59
N PRO A 213 -18.24 4.85 23.90
CA PRO A 213 -17.69 5.40 22.66
C PRO A 213 -16.23 5.86 22.77
N VAL A 214 -15.83 6.41 23.92
CA VAL A 214 -14.45 6.89 24.15
C VAL A 214 -13.48 5.73 24.28
N ALA A 215 -13.84 4.69 25.04
CA ALA A 215 -13.01 3.50 25.18
C ALA A 215 -12.87 2.75 23.85
N THR A 216 -13.95 2.70 23.07
CA THR A 216 -14.00 2.00 21.78
C THR A 216 -13.18 2.72 20.71
N GLY A 217 -13.31 4.05 20.65
CA GLY A 217 -12.46 4.90 19.82
C GLY A 217 -11.00 4.82 20.22
N ALA A 218 -10.70 4.88 21.52
CA ALA A 218 -9.33 4.74 22.04
C ALA A 218 -8.71 3.38 21.69
N LEU A 219 -9.46 2.29 21.81
CA LEU A 219 -8.98 0.94 21.50
C LEU A 219 -8.74 0.76 20.00
N THR A 220 -9.64 1.29 19.16
CA THR A 220 -9.50 1.28 17.70
C THR A 220 -8.29 2.13 17.26
N LEU A 221 -8.16 3.34 17.80
CA LEU A 221 -7.04 4.24 17.52
C LEU A 221 -5.73 3.71 18.07
N PHE A 222 -5.75 3.01 19.20
CA PHE A 222 -4.56 2.36 19.74
C PHE A 222 -4.10 1.21 18.83
N GLY A 223 -5.03 0.38 18.35
CA GLY A 223 -4.75 -0.68 17.39
C GLY A 223 -4.21 -0.15 16.05
N LEU A 224 -4.89 0.84 15.45
CA LEU A 224 -4.42 1.49 14.21
C LEU A 224 -3.12 2.31 14.44
N GLY A 225 -2.93 2.88 15.62
CA GLY A 225 -1.73 3.63 15.99
C GLY A 225 -0.50 2.74 16.17
N THR A 226 -0.68 1.50 16.66
CA THR A 226 0.40 0.50 16.68
C THR A 226 0.81 0.10 15.26
N LEU A 227 -0.14 0.05 14.33
CA LEU A 227 0.11 -0.25 12.92
C LEU A 227 0.89 0.87 12.20
N ALA A 228 0.62 2.13 12.54
CA ALA A 228 1.31 3.31 11.97
C ALA A 228 2.76 3.51 12.50
N SER A 229 3.30 2.59 13.31
CA SER A 229 4.61 2.72 13.97
C SER A 229 4.77 4.03 14.78
N LEU A 230 3.66 4.64 15.21
CA LEU A 230 3.67 5.86 16.04
C LEU A 230 4.21 5.59 17.46
N PHE A 231 4.29 4.32 17.87
CA PHE A 231 4.83 3.92 19.16
C PHE A 231 6.29 3.44 19.05
N PRO A 232 7.20 3.99 19.87
CA PRO A 232 8.64 3.73 19.79
C PRO A 232 9.02 2.42 20.50
N SER A 233 8.26 1.33 20.34
CA SER A 233 8.68 0.02 20.84
C SER A 233 9.64 -0.65 19.84
N THR A 234 10.79 0.00 19.63
CA THR A 234 11.98 -0.69 19.13
C THR A 234 12.72 -1.17 20.39
N PRO A 235 12.55 -2.41 20.87
CA PRO A 235 13.44 -2.92 21.90
C PRO A 235 14.85 -2.95 21.31
N GLY A 236 15.73 -2.09 21.83
CA GLY A 236 17.17 -1.96 21.56
C GLY A 236 17.70 -2.58 20.28
N LEU A 237 17.90 -1.77 19.24
CA LEU A 237 18.85 -2.14 18.19
C LEU A 237 20.21 -2.46 18.86
N PRO A 238 20.80 -3.64 18.64
CA PRO A 238 22.25 -3.76 18.74
C PRO A 238 22.83 -2.74 17.76
N ARG A 239 23.77 -1.91 18.22
CA ARG A 239 24.49 -0.99 17.33
C ARG A 239 25.12 -1.81 16.21
N VAL A 240 24.53 -1.75 15.02
CA VAL A 240 25.17 -2.26 13.81
C VAL A 240 26.36 -1.33 13.60
N THR A 241 27.53 -1.81 13.98
CA THR A 241 28.79 -1.18 13.58
C THR A 241 28.82 -1.27 12.05
N PRO A 242 28.98 -0.15 11.33
CA PRO A 242 29.04 -0.23 9.89
C PRO A 242 30.21 -1.16 9.51
N PRO A 243 30.01 -2.12 8.58
CA PRO A 243 31.11 -2.92 8.09
C PRO A 243 32.18 -1.97 7.54
N PRO A 244 33.49 -2.24 7.77
CA PRO A 244 34.55 -1.39 7.27
C PRO A 244 34.36 -1.25 5.76
N ARG A 245 34.27 0.01 5.29
CA ARG A 245 34.19 0.34 3.86
C ARG A 245 35.34 -0.37 3.15
N ARG A 246 35.07 -1.52 2.54
CA ARG A 246 35.98 -2.11 1.56
C ARG A 246 35.98 -1.12 0.40
N ARG A 247 36.96 -0.21 0.40
CA ARG A 247 37.33 0.55 -0.78
C ARG A 247 37.54 -0.49 -1.86
N PHE A 248 36.63 -0.56 -2.83
CA PHE A 248 36.87 -1.25 -4.09
C PHE A 248 38.07 -0.56 -4.72
N ARG A 249 39.26 -1.09 -4.43
CA ARG A 249 40.50 -0.68 -5.05
C ARG A 249 40.42 -1.23 -6.46
N CYS A 250 39.99 -0.40 -7.40
CA CYS A 250 40.04 -0.70 -8.82
C CYS A 250 41.53 -0.90 -9.18
N SER A 251 42.00 -2.15 -9.13
CA SER A 251 43.33 -2.48 -9.61
C SER A 251 43.26 -2.59 -11.13
N THR A 252 43.31 -1.45 -11.80
CA THR A 252 43.77 -1.39 -13.19
C THR A 252 45.24 -1.78 -13.21
N ARG A 253 45.50 -3.09 -13.18
CA ARG A 253 46.83 -3.65 -13.41
C ARG A 253 47.10 -3.59 -14.91
N VAL A 254 47.44 -2.39 -15.39
CA VAL A 254 48.03 -2.19 -16.72
C VAL A 254 49.39 -2.88 -16.69
N ARG A 255 49.43 -4.10 -17.21
CA ARG A 255 50.66 -4.88 -17.34
C ARG A 255 51.42 -4.32 -18.54
N SER A 256 52.34 -3.40 -18.29
CA SER A 256 53.33 -2.97 -19.26
C SER A 256 54.18 -4.19 -19.69
N ARG A 257 54.10 -4.57 -20.96
CA ARG A 257 55.13 -5.40 -21.59
C ARG A 257 56.14 -4.46 -22.22
N SER A 258 57.19 -4.16 -21.44
CA SER A 258 58.49 -3.76 -21.96
C SER A 258 59.09 -4.98 -22.68
N SER A 259 59.25 -4.89 -24.00
CA SER A 259 60.09 -5.81 -24.77
C SER A 259 61.42 -5.12 -25.06
N ALA A 260 62.40 -5.39 -24.22
CA ALA A 260 63.80 -5.20 -24.53
C ALA A 260 64.50 -6.55 -24.33
N SER A 261 64.89 -7.21 -25.42
CA SER A 261 65.97 -8.19 -25.42
C SER A 261 66.96 -7.80 -26.51
N THR A 262 68.08 -7.25 -26.07
CA THR A 262 69.36 -7.29 -26.74
C THR A 262 69.87 -8.73 -26.85
N ALA A 263 70.43 -9.12 -28.01
CA ALA A 263 71.81 -9.61 -28.16
C ALA A 263 72.01 -10.61 -29.32
N SER A 264 73.13 -10.39 -30.03
CA SER A 264 74.01 -11.32 -30.74
C SER A 264 73.50 -12.09 -31.96
N SER A 265 73.87 -11.65 -33.17
CA SER A 265 74.96 -12.21 -33.99
C SER A 265 75.32 -11.22 -35.10
#